data_AF-A0A1F6CPC1-F1
#
_entry.id   AF-A0A1F6CPC1-F1
#
_cell.length_a   1.000
_cell.length_b   1.000
_cell.length_c   1.000
_cell.angle_alpha   90.00
_cell.angle_beta   90.00
_cell.angle_gamma   90.00
#
_symmetry.space_group_name_H-M   'P 1'
#
loop_
_entity.id
_entity.type
_entity.pdbx_description
1 polymer ?
#
loop_
_entity_poly.entity_id
_entity_poly.type
_entity_poly.pdbx_seq_one_letter_code
_entity_poly.pdbx_strand_id
1 'polypeptide(L)'
;MNTSRISLATGGLMIACAIVIDSFQFLLDLIPFVGWALAWFVSIVAALVFGIWLSHHDVSMMHHKRALRFLGTMLGEFIPVVNAIPLWTGSITYTVIQEWRSPDEI
;
A
#
# COMPACT_ATOMS: atom_id res chain seq x y z
N MET A 1 -6.59 -3.57 26.88
CA MET A 1 -7.47 -2.85 25.92
C MET A 1 -6.77 -2.90 24.59
N ASN A 2 -7.37 -3.45 23.54
CA ASN A 2 -6.82 -3.34 22.18
C ASN A 2 -6.98 -1.88 21.75
N THR A 3 -5.93 -1.08 21.91
CA THR A 3 -5.83 0.33 21.48
C THR A 3 -5.47 0.42 20.00
N SER A 4 -5.97 -0.51 19.17
CA SER A 4 -5.70 -0.44 17.74
C SER A 4 -6.49 0.71 17.12
N ARG A 5 -5.80 1.55 16.33
CA ARG A 5 -6.41 2.72 15.68
C ARG A 5 -7.21 2.34 14.43
N ILE A 6 -6.99 1.13 13.88
CA ILE A 6 -7.66 0.62 12.68
C ILE A 6 -8.63 -0.51 13.08
N SER A 7 -9.92 -0.29 12.82
CA SER A 7 -10.93 -1.35 13.01
C SER A 7 -10.71 -2.53 12.06
N LEU A 8 -11.20 -3.72 12.43
CA LEU A 8 -11.04 -4.93 11.62
C LEU A 8 -11.70 -4.79 10.24
N ALA A 9 -12.86 -4.13 10.18
CA ALA A 9 -13.56 -3.83 8.93
C ALA A 9 -12.77 -2.84 8.05
N THR A 10 -12.20 -1.79 8.65
CA THR A 10 -11.37 -0.81 7.95
C THR A 10 -10.12 -1.47 7.38
N GLY A 11 -9.39 -2.24 8.19
CA GLY A 11 -8.19 -2.94 7.74
C GLY A 11 -8.49 -3.95 6.62
N GLY A 12 -9.61 -4.68 6.73
CA GLY A 12 -10.09 -5.56 5.66
C GLY A 12 -10.40 -4.81 4.37
N LEU A 13 -11.05 -3.65 4.43
CA LEU A 13 -11.30 -2.79 3.28
C LEU A 13 -10.01 -2.29 2.63
N MET A 14 -9.03 -1.88 3.43
CA MET A 14 -7.74 -1.41 2.92
C MET A 14 -7.00 -2.52 2.16
N ILE A 15 -6.99 -3.74 2.70
CA ILE A 15 -6.39 -4.90 2.05
C ILE A 15 -7.14 -5.25 0.76
N ALA A 16 -8.47 -5.26 0.79
CA ALA A 16 -9.27 -5.53 -0.41
C ALA A 16 -9.01 -4.50 -1.52
N CYS A 17 -8.95 -3.20 -1.18
CA CYS A 17 -8.59 -2.15 -2.13
C CYS A 17 -7.17 -2.34 -2.68
N ALA A 18 -6.21 -2.76 -1.85
CA ALA A 18 -4.83 -3.00 -2.29
C ALA A 18 -4.76 -4.14 -3.31
N ILE A 19 -5.52 -5.23 -3.09
CA ILE A 19 -5.61 -6.36 -4.04
C ILE A 19 -6.18 -5.89 -5.38
N VAL A 20 -7.21 -5.04 -5.36
CA VAL A 20 -7.81 -4.49 -6.58
C VAL A 20 -6.81 -3.62 -7.35
N ILE A 21 -6.07 -2.77 -6.64
CA ILE A 21 -5.04 -1.91 -7.24
C ILE A 21 -3.92 -2.74 -7.87
N ASP A 22 -3.36 -3.71 -7.13
CA ASP A 22 -2.31 -4.59 -7.67
C ASP A 22 -2.80 -5.38 -8.88
N SER A 23 -4.04 -5.91 -8.83
CA SER A 23 -4.63 -6.63 -9.97
C SER A 23 -4.79 -5.73 -11.18
N PHE A 24 -5.18 -4.48 -10.98
CA PHE A 24 -5.30 -3.50 -12.06
C PHE A 24 -3.94 -3.12 -12.64
N GLN A 25 -2.93 -2.87 -11.80
CA GLN A 25 -1.56 -2.60 -12.25
C GLN A 25 -0.98 -3.79 -13.02
N PHE A 26 -1.21 -5.03 -12.57
CA PHE A 26 -0.80 -6.24 -13.29
C PHE A 26 -1.45 -6.33 -14.68
N LEU A 27 -2.74 -6.00 -14.80
CA LEU A 27 -3.41 -5.97 -16.10
C LEU A 27 -2.86 -4.87 -17.02
N LEU A 28 -2.48 -3.72 -16.46
CA LEU A 28 -1.84 -2.65 -17.22
C LEU A 28 -0.46 -3.08 -17.71
N ASP A 29 0.32 -3.77 -16.90
CA ASP A 29 1.67 -4.24 -17.25
C ASP A 29 1.71 -5.23 -18.42
N LEU A 30 0.59 -5.89 -18.74
CA LEU A 30 0.45 -6.72 -19.95
C LEU A 30 0.61 -5.89 -21.23
N ILE A 31 0.40 -4.57 -21.18
CA ILE A 31 0.57 -3.65 -22.29
C ILE A 31 1.93 -2.94 -22.13
N PRO A 32 2.96 -3.30 -22.92
CA PRO A 32 4.28 -2.70 -22.79
C PRO A 32 4.26 -1.20 -23.11
N PHE A 33 5.16 -0.45 -22.47
CA PHE A 33 5.35 1.01 -22.58
C PHE A 33 4.19 1.85 -22.04
N VAL A 34 2.99 1.77 -22.65
CA VAL A 34 1.83 2.58 -22.26
C VAL A 34 1.25 2.09 -20.93
N GLY A 35 1.13 0.78 -20.78
CA GLY A 35 0.65 0.16 -19.56
C GLY A 35 1.58 0.41 -18.39
N TRP A 36 2.90 0.36 -18.60
CA TRP A 36 3.89 0.67 -17.56
C TRP A 36 3.79 2.12 -17.07
N ALA A 37 3.68 3.08 -17.99
CA ALA A 37 3.51 4.49 -17.62
C ALA A 37 2.21 4.71 -16.83
N LEU A 38 1.13 4.02 -17.20
CA LEU A 38 -0.14 4.11 -16.49
C LEU A 38 -0.08 3.40 -15.12
N ALA A 39 0.61 2.26 -15.03
CA ALA A 39 0.83 1.54 -13.78
C ALA A 39 1.62 2.38 -12.77
N TRP A 40 2.62 3.16 -13.23
CA TRP A 40 3.34 4.12 -12.40
C TRP A 40 2.43 5.24 -11.90
N PHE A 41 1.55 5.77 -12.75
CA PHE A 41 0.58 6.77 -12.32
C PHE A 41 -0.38 6.21 -11.26
N VAL A 42 -0.88 4.99 -11.46
CA VAL A 42 -1.73 4.29 -10.50
C VAL A 42 -0.98 4.07 -9.17
N SER A 43 0.30 3.70 -9.22
CA SER A 43 1.15 3.52 -8.03
C SER A 43 1.24 4.80 -7.18
N ILE A 44 1.45 5.96 -7.83
CA ILE A 44 1.50 7.26 -7.14
C ILE A 44 0.15 7.58 -6.49
N VAL A 45 -0.95 7.35 -7.21
CA VAL A 45 -2.30 7.58 -6.67
C VAL A 45 -2.58 6.63 -5.51
N ALA A 46 -2.22 5.36 -5.62
CA ALA A 46 -2.36 4.36 -4.55
C ALA A 46 -1.57 4.78 -3.31
N ALA A 47 -0.33 5.23 -3.49
CA ALA A 47 0.51 5.75 -2.42
C ALA A 47 -0.18 6.92 -1.68
N LEU A 48 -0.78 7.86 -2.41
CA LEU A 48 -1.50 8.99 -1.83
C LEU A 48 -2.79 8.57 -1.13
N VAL A 49 -3.58 7.68 -1.74
CA VAL A 49 -4.85 7.19 -1.20
C VAL A 49 -4.61 6.46 0.12
N PHE A 50 -3.72 5.46 0.14
CA PHE A 50 -3.38 4.76 1.38
C PHE A 50 -2.63 5.67 2.36
N GLY A 51 -1.84 6.61 1.82
CA GLY A 51 -1.28 7.78 2.47
C GLY A 51 -2.25 8.46 3.43
N ILE A 52 -3.25 9.05 2.80
CA ILE A 52 -4.31 9.83 3.44
C ILE A 52 -5.19 8.93 4.30
N TRP A 53 -5.50 7.71 3.85
CA TRP A 53 -6.34 6.78 4.60
C TRP A 53 -5.70 6.41 5.94
N LEU A 54 -4.42 6.03 5.95
CA LEU A 54 -3.72 5.73 7.21
C LEU A 54 -3.60 6.99 8.07
N SER A 55 -3.34 8.16 7.47
CA SER A 55 -3.31 9.43 8.22
C SER A 55 -4.66 9.77 8.88
N HIS A 56 -5.79 9.39 8.27
CA HIS A 56 -7.13 9.59 8.85
C HIS A 56 -7.43 8.71 10.06
N HIS A 57 -6.69 7.60 10.24
CA HIS A 57 -6.79 6.73 11.42
C HIS A 57 -5.69 7.05 12.45
N ASP A 58 -5.12 8.26 12.42
CA ASP A 58 -3.98 8.67 13.27
C ASP A 58 -2.78 7.71 13.20
N VAL A 59 -2.67 6.95 12.12
CA VAL A 59 -1.56 6.04 11.87
C VAL A 59 -0.50 6.83 11.12
N SER A 60 0.45 7.41 11.87
CA SER A 60 1.45 8.33 11.32
C SER A 60 2.30 7.65 10.24
N MET A 61 2.31 8.24 9.05
CA MET A 61 3.22 7.88 7.96
C MET A 61 4.61 8.49 8.10
N MET A 62 4.79 9.46 9.00
CA MET A 62 6.06 10.17 9.21
C MET A 62 7.08 9.34 10.01
N HIS A 63 6.72 8.16 10.50
CA HIS A 63 7.70 7.24 11.05
C HIS A 63 8.61 6.78 9.90
N HIS A 64 9.91 7.11 9.95
CA HIS A 64 10.87 6.94 8.84
C HIS A 64 10.83 5.55 8.20
N LYS A 65 10.59 4.49 9.00
CA LYS A 65 10.48 3.12 8.51
C LYS A 65 9.25 2.88 7.62
N ARG A 66 8.14 3.57 7.87
CA ARG A 66 6.89 3.45 7.11
C ARG A 66 6.95 4.28 5.82
N ALA A 67 7.48 5.50 5.90
CA ALA A 67 7.78 6.31 4.73
C ALA A 67 8.77 5.62 3.78
N LEU A 68 9.84 5.02 4.31
CA LEU A 68 10.82 4.28 3.51
C LEU A 68 10.22 3.02 2.87
N ARG A 69 9.29 2.33 3.56
CA ARG A 69 8.54 1.22 2.96
C ARG A 69 7.58 1.68 1.87
N PHE A 70 6.83 2.75 2.10
CA PHE A 70 5.93 3.31 1.08
C PHE A 70 6.71 3.75 -0.16
N LEU A 71 7.83 4.44 0.05
CA LEU A 71 8.73 4.84 -1.02
C LEU A 71 9.37 3.61 -1.70
N GLY A 72 9.75 2.59 -0.93
CA GLY A 72 10.31 1.35 -1.44
C GLY A 72 9.31 0.52 -2.26
N THR A 73 8.04 0.47 -1.85
CA THR A 73 6.95 -0.15 -2.61
C THR A 73 6.74 0.61 -3.92
N MET A 74 6.62 1.94 -3.85
CA MET A 74 6.47 2.79 -5.03
C MET A 74 7.66 2.65 -6.00
N LEU A 75 8.90 2.62 -5.50
CA LEU A 75 10.11 2.43 -6.31
C LEU A 75 10.24 1.00 -6.86
N GLY A 76 9.78 -0.01 -6.13
CA GLY A 76 9.77 -1.40 -6.58
C GLY A 76 8.89 -1.59 -7.81
N GLU A 77 7.75 -0.89 -7.88
CA GLU A 77 6.83 -0.95 -9.01
C GLU A 77 7.33 -0.22 -10.27
N PHE A 78 8.40 0.59 -10.18
CA PHE A 78 9.05 1.12 -11.38
C PHE A 78 9.74 0.05 -12.22
N ILE A 79 10.04 -1.11 -11.62
CA ILE A 79 10.68 -2.23 -12.29
C ILE A 79 9.59 -3.22 -12.71
N PRO A 80 9.32 -3.41 -14.03
CA PRO A 80 8.20 -4.25 -14.51
C PRO A 80 8.24 -5.69 -13.98
N VAL A 81 9.43 -6.23 -13.74
CA VAL A 81 9.62 -7.59 -13.19
C VAL A 81 9.20 -7.67 -11.72
N VAL A 82 9.38 -6.59 -10.96
CA VAL A 82 9.03 -6.51 -9.53
C VAL A 82 7.56 -6.14 -9.35
N ASN A 83 6.97 -5.39 -10.28
CA ASN A 83 5.54 -5.04 -10.31
C ASN A 83 4.61 -6.26 -10.53
N ALA A 84 5.14 -7.40 -10.98
CA ALA A 84 4.40 -8.66 -11.01
C ALA A 84 4.08 -9.20 -9.59
N ILE A 85 4.75 -8.68 -8.56
CA ILE A 85 4.50 -9.02 -7.16
C ILE A 85 3.50 -7.99 -6.60
N PRO A 86 2.45 -8.42 -5.88
CA PRO A 86 1.45 -7.51 -5.31
C PRO A 86 2.03 -6.73 -4.12
N LEU A 87 2.83 -5.71 -4.40
CA LEU A 87 3.61 -4.96 -3.41
C LEU A 87 2.71 -4.06 -2.55
N TRP A 88 1.65 -3.45 -3.10
CA TRP A 88 0.70 -2.69 -2.29
C TRP A 88 -0.05 -3.58 -1.32
N THR A 89 -0.56 -4.72 -1.79
CA THR A 89 -1.24 -5.70 -0.93
C THR A 89 -0.31 -6.14 0.20
N GLY A 90 0.94 -6.46 -0.10
CA GLY A 90 1.93 -6.83 0.92
C GLY A 90 2.17 -5.70 1.93
N SER A 91 2.40 -4.48 1.45
CA SER A 91 2.69 -3.31 2.29
C SER A 91 1.53 -2.92 3.20
N ILE A 92 0.31 -2.89 2.66
CA ILE A 92 -0.92 -2.54 3.40
C ILE A 92 -1.29 -3.66 4.38
N THR A 93 -1.24 -4.92 3.95
CA THR A 93 -1.50 -6.07 4.83
C THR A 93 -0.54 -6.08 6.00
N TYR A 94 0.75 -5.90 5.75
CA TYR A 94 1.74 -5.82 6.80
C TYR A 94 1.46 -4.65 7.76
N THR A 95 1.15 -3.48 7.22
CA THR A 95 0.86 -2.27 8.00
C THR A 95 -0.35 -2.44 8.92
N VAL A 96 -1.44 -3.02 8.38
CA VAL A 96 -2.67 -3.30 9.14
C VAL A 96 -2.42 -4.36 10.22
N ILE A 97 -1.72 -5.45 9.90
CA ILE A 97 -1.41 -6.49 10.88
C ILE A 97 -0.49 -5.97 11.99
N GLN A 98 0.50 -5.15 11.65
CA GLN A 98 1.39 -4.56 12.65
C GLN A 98 0.63 -3.63 13.59
N GLU A 99 -0.26 -2.80 13.04
CA GLU A 99 -1.15 -1.93 13.83
C GLU A 99 -2.07 -2.72 14.77
N TRP A 100 -2.49 -3.92 14.39
CA TRP A 100 -3.28 -4.80 15.25
C TRP A 100 -2.45 -5.50 16.33
N ARG A 101 -1.16 -5.76 16.08
CA ARG A 101 -0.26 -6.48 17.00
C ARG A 101 0.44 -5.56 18.01
N SER A 102 0.96 -4.43 17.55
CA SER A 102 1.78 -3.51 18.33
C SER A 102 1.43 -2.05 18.00
N PRO A 103 0.26 -1.54 18.39
CA PRO A 103 -0.14 -0.15 18.12
C PRO A 103 0.78 0.90 18.77
N ASP A 104 1.61 0.50 19.76
CA ASP A 104 2.53 1.37 20.49
C ASP A 104 3.97 1.37 19.94
N GLU A 105 4.31 0.44 19.04
CA GLU A 105 5.63 0.40 18.36
C GLU A 105 5.69 1.29 17.10
N ILE A 106 4.66 2.09 16.88
CA ILE A 106 4.39 2.82 15.63
C ILE A 106 4.13 4.30 15.89
#